data_AF-A0A1U7RH59-F1
#
_entry.id   AF-A0A1U7RH59-F1
#
_cell.length_a   1.000
_cell.length_b   1.000
_cell.length_c   1.000
_cell.angle_alpha   90.00
_cell.angle_beta   90.00
_cell.angle_gamma   90.00
#
_symmetry.space_group_name_H-M   'P 1'
#
loop_
_entity.id
_entity.type
_entity.pdbx_description
1 polymer ?
#
loop_
_entity_poly.entity_id
_entity_poly.type
_entity_poly.pdbx_seq_one_letter_code
_entity_poly.pdbx_strand_id
1 'polypeptide(L)'
;FSSATDTSYLPQENPEEGRASIYKSVIINTSKEMMCFSDYLIPDYYPNFMHNSQVLEYFRMYAKEFDLLKYIKFKTTVCSVKKRPDFSASGQWEVVTECGGKRQVDVFDGVLVCTGHHTDAHLPLDSFPGIEKFKGKYFHSRDYKNPIEFTGKRVIVIGIGNSGGDLAVEISHTAKQVCIKNRSTLLHSYPGSRPSKAYRDLHMAHPGQQQTHGTC
;
A
#
# COMPACT_ATOMS: atom_id res chain seq x y z
N PHE A 1 -18.32 16.14 -3.94
CA PHE A 1 -17.21 16.20 -4.92
C PHE A 1 -17.44 17.28 -5.97
N SER A 2 -17.48 18.54 -5.57
CA SER A 2 -17.82 19.66 -6.48
C SER A 2 -16.68 20.68 -6.62
N SER A 3 -15.42 20.27 -6.59
CA SER A 3 -14.36 21.19 -7.03
C SER A 3 -13.18 20.44 -7.62
N ALA A 4 -12.66 20.98 -8.72
CA ALA A 4 -11.50 20.52 -9.48
C ALA A 4 -10.16 20.66 -8.70
N THR A 5 -10.20 20.77 -7.37
CA THR A 5 -9.06 21.05 -6.49
C THR A 5 -8.85 20.01 -5.38
N ASP A 6 -9.63 18.93 -5.33
CA ASP A 6 -9.41 17.86 -4.34
C ASP A 6 -8.26 16.93 -4.77
N THR A 7 -7.04 17.27 -4.34
CA THR A 7 -5.80 16.52 -4.61
C THR A 7 -5.54 15.37 -3.63
N SER A 8 -6.45 15.10 -2.68
CA SER A 8 -6.29 14.07 -1.64
C SER A 8 -6.07 12.65 -2.17
N TYR A 9 -6.34 12.44 -3.47
CA TYR A 9 -6.21 11.16 -4.17
C TYR A 9 -4.94 10.97 -4.99
N LEU A 10 -4.16 12.03 -5.22
CA LEU A 10 -2.80 11.83 -5.74
C LEU A 10 -2.00 11.08 -4.67
N PRO A 11 -1.03 10.23 -5.05
CA PRO A 11 -0.06 9.69 -4.12
C PRO A 11 0.50 10.84 -3.28
N GLN A 12 0.04 10.95 -2.04
CA GLN A 12 0.40 12.06 -1.18
C GLN A 12 1.88 11.98 -0.86
N GLU A 13 2.57 13.12 -0.78
CA GLU A 13 3.99 13.14 -0.44
C GLU A 13 4.26 12.53 0.93
N ASN A 14 3.32 12.67 1.88
CA ASN A 14 3.42 12.09 3.21
C ASN A 14 2.29 11.08 3.43
N PRO A 15 2.58 9.88 3.97
CA PRO A 15 1.56 8.93 4.37
C PRO A 15 0.65 9.49 5.47
N GLU A 16 -0.65 9.27 5.36
CA GLU A 16 -1.64 9.62 6.39
C GLU A 16 -1.86 8.45 7.35
N GLU A 17 -2.00 8.75 8.64
CA GLU A 17 -2.32 7.75 9.67
C GLU A 17 -3.65 7.06 9.36
N GLY A 18 -3.71 5.73 9.53
CA GLY A 18 -4.91 4.95 9.25
C GLY A 18 -5.31 4.84 7.76
N ARG A 19 -4.47 5.31 6.82
CA ARG A 19 -4.69 5.12 5.38
C ARG A 19 -3.51 4.44 4.69
N ALA A 20 -3.82 3.55 3.75
CA ALA A 20 -2.83 2.94 2.87
C ALA A 20 -2.11 4.01 2.04
N SER A 21 -0.82 3.80 1.81
CA SER A 21 0.05 4.73 1.11
C SER A 21 0.72 4.02 -0.06
N ILE A 22 0.63 4.63 -1.25
CA ILE A 22 1.25 4.14 -2.49
C ILE A 22 2.32 5.12 -2.98
N TYR A 23 3.22 4.63 -3.84
CA TYR A 23 4.19 5.45 -4.57
C TYR A 23 3.66 5.88 -5.94
N LYS A 24 4.27 6.91 -6.51
CA LYS A 24 3.69 7.65 -7.64
C LYS A 24 3.46 6.79 -8.87
N SER A 25 4.38 5.88 -9.15
CA SER A 25 4.48 5.08 -10.37
C SER A 25 3.70 3.76 -10.35
N VAL A 26 2.96 3.45 -9.27
CA VAL A 26 2.26 2.17 -9.16
C VAL A 26 1.36 1.94 -10.37
N ILE A 27 1.59 0.80 -11.03
CA ILE A 27 0.72 0.22 -12.05
C ILE A 27 0.10 -1.04 -11.43
N ILE A 28 -1.22 -1.22 -11.58
CA ILE A 28 -1.88 -2.40 -11.06
C ILE A 28 -1.37 -3.66 -11.79
N ASN A 29 -1.10 -4.72 -11.02
CA ASN A 29 -0.57 -5.98 -11.53
C ASN A 29 -1.66 -6.95 -12.05
N THR A 30 -2.93 -6.53 -12.01
CA THR A 30 -4.07 -7.31 -12.50
C THR A 30 -4.62 -6.67 -13.77
N SER A 31 -4.93 -7.47 -14.78
CA SER A 31 -5.48 -6.98 -16.04
C SER A 31 -6.84 -6.31 -15.84
N LYS A 32 -7.14 -5.27 -16.62
CA LYS A 32 -8.43 -4.55 -16.61
C LYS A 32 -9.64 -5.49 -16.71
N GLU A 33 -9.55 -6.52 -17.55
CA GLU A 33 -10.65 -7.49 -17.74
C GLU A 33 -10.89 -8.36 -16.50
N MET A 34 -9.88 -8.53 -15.65
CA MET A 34 -9.93 -9.36 -14.45
C MET A 34 -10.23 -8.58 -13.17
N MET A 35 -10.19 -7.24 -13.22
CA MET A 35 -10.38 -6.37 -12.06
C MET A 35 -11.62 -5.49 -12.12
N CYS A 36 -12.30 -5.44 -13.27
CA CYS A 36 -13.54 -4.68 -13.40
C CYS A 36 -14.64 -5.24 -12.49
N PHE A 37 -15.63 -4.40 -12.18
CA PHE A 37 -16.84 -4.86 -11.52
C PHE A 37 -17.66 -5.64 -12.55
N SER A 38 -18.33 -6.70 -12.12
CA SER A 38 -19.02 -7.64 -13.01
C SER A 38 -20.08 -7.00 -13.90
N ASP A 39 -20.63 -5.87 -13.48
CA ASP A 39 -21.70 -5.11 -14.13
C ASP A 39 -21.24 -3.75 -14.67
N TYR A 40 -19.93 -3.44 -14.61
CA TYR A 40 -19.39 -2.19 -15.12
C TYR A 40 -17.96 -2.38 -15.63
N LEU A 41 -17.83 -2.48 -16.96
CA LEU A 41 -16.55 -2.75 -17.59
C LEU A 41 -15.63 -1.51 -17.60
N ILE A 42 -14.32 -1.74 -17.52
CA ILE A 42 -13.32 -0.69 -17.72
C ILE A 42 -13.31 -0.28 -19.19
N PRO A 43 -13.29 1.03 -19.54
CA PRO A 43 -13.37 1.46 -20.94
C PRO A 43 -12.26 0.92 -21.85
N ASP A 44 -12.60 0.69 -23.12
CA ASP A 44 -11.73 0.06 -24.12
C ASP A 44 -10.38 0.77 -24.30
N TYR A 45 -10.37 2.10 -24.20
CA TYR A 45 -9.17 2.91 -24.38
C TYR A 45 -8.18 2.85 -23.20
N TYR A 46 -8.55 2.28 -22.05
CA TYR A 46 -7.60 2.06 -20.96
C TYR A 46 -6.66 0.88 -21.29
N PRO A 47 -5.38 0.98 -20.89
CA PRO A 47 -4.43 -0.12 -21.06
C PRO A 47 -4.83 -1.33 -20.21
N ASN A 48 -4.34 -2.51 -20.58
CA ASN A 48 -4.57 -3.74 -19.82
C ASN A 48 -4.07 -3.64 -18.37
N PHE A 49 -2.97 -2.93 -18.14
CA PHE A 49 -2.43 -2.65 -16.81
C PHE A 49 -2.43 -1.14 -16.59
N MET A 50 -3.27 -0.70 -15.66
CA MET A 50 -3.58 0.71 -15.45
C MET A 50 -2.67 1.34 -14.40
N HIS A 51 -2.26 2.58 -14.64
CA HIS A 51 -1.64 3.41 -13.61
C HIS A 51 -2.63 3.66 -12.45
N ASN A 52 -2.15 3.84 -11.22
CA ASN A 52 -3.00 4.06 -10.04
C ASN A 52 -4.05 5.18 -10.22
N SER A 53 -3.71 6.25 -10.93
CA SER A 53 -4.65 7.35 -11.24
C SER A 53 -5.79 6.93 -12.16
N GLN A 54 -5.55 5.97 -13.06
CA GLN A 54 -6.54 5.42 -13.97
C GLN A 54 -7.51 4.47 -13.25
N VAL A 55 -6.98 3.64 -12.34
CA VAL A 55 -7.80 2.78 -11.45
C VAL A 55 -8.74 3.64 -10.60
N LEU A 56 -8.23 4.71 -10.00
CA LEU A 56 -9.04 5.65 -9.22
C LEU A 56 -10.14 6.30 -10.06
N GLU A 57 -9.82 6.72 -11.28
CA GLU A 57 -10.81 7.32 -12.17
C GLU A 57 -11.93 6.34 -12.51
N TYR A 58 -11.58 5.08 -12.79
CA TYR A 58 -12.56 4.02 -12.96
C TYR A 58 -13.49 3.84 -11.75
N PHE A 59 -12.95 3.86 -10.51
CA PHE A 59 -13.79 3.81 -9.30
C PHE A 59 -14.71 5.02 -9.16
N ARG A 60 -14.28 6.21 -9.60
CA ARG A 60 -15.14 7.41 -9.63
C ARG A 60 -16.24 7.29 -10.67
N MET A 61 -15.93 6.76 -11.84
CA MET A 61 -16.93 6.46 -12.87
C MET A 61 -17.99 5.52 -12.31
N TYR A 62 -17.59 4.42 -11.67
CA TYR A 62 -18.50 3.49 -11.02
C TYR A 62 -19.36 4.16 -9.92
N ALA A 63 -18.73 4.91 -9.01
CA ALA A 63 -19.46 5.59 -7.94
C ALA A 63 -20.47 6.63 -8.46
N LYS A 64 -20.20 7.24 -9.62
CA LYS A 64 -21.11 8.17 -10.30
C LYS A 64 -22.24 7.43 -11.02
N GLU A 65 -21.93 6.38 -11.77
CA GLU A 65 -22.90 5.59 -12.54
C GLU A 65 -24.01 5.03 -11.63
N PHE A 66 -23.62 4.48 -10.48
CA PHE A 66 -24.55 3.89 -9.52
C PHE A 66 -25.02 4.87 -8.41
N ASP A 67 -24.72 6.17 -8.56
CA ASP A 67 -25.11 7.24 -7.64
C ASP A 67 -24.79 6.91 -6.15
N LEU A 68 -23.59 6.40 -5.90
CA LEU A 68 -23.16 5.91 -4.59
C LEU A 68 -22.71 7.04 -3.66
N LEU A 69 -22.26 8.16 -4.22
CA LEU A 69 -21.65 9.25 -3.46
C LEU A 69 -22.60 9.87 -2.43
N LYS A 70 -23.92 9.80 -2.64
CA LYS A 70 -24.93 10.32 -1.70
C LYS A 70 -24.97 9.57 -0.37
N TYR A 71 -24.46 8.33 -0.33
CA TYR A 71 -24.43 7.51 0.89
C TYR A 71 -23.13 7.67 1.69
N ILE A 72 -22.13 8.38 1.16
CA ILE A 72 -20.80 8.47 1.75
C ILE A 72 -20.64 9.77 2.53
N LYS A 73 -20.36 9.66 3.83
CA LYS A 73 -19.96 10.78 4.69
C LYS A 73 -18.44 10.85 4.80
N PHE A 74 -17.82 11.77 4.06
CA PHE A 74 -16.37 11.98 4.12
C PHE A 74 -15.93 12.63 5.44
N LYS A 75 -14.63 12.54 5.74
CA LYS A 75 -14.02 13.14 6.95
C LYS A 75 -14.68 12.69 8.26
N THR A 76 -15.23 11.49 8.25
CA THR A 76 -15.93 10.88 9.38
C THR A 76 -15.22 9.58 9.72
N THR A 77 -14.51 9.55 10.85
CA THR A 77 -13.78 8.37 11.32
C THR A 77 -14.72 7.50 12.14
N VAL A 78 -14.77 6.19 11.85
CA VAL A 78 -15.46 5.23 12.73
C VAL A 78 -14.53 4.89 13.89
N CYS A 79 -14.91 5.26 15.10
CA CYS A 79 -14.08 5.09 16.30
C CYS A 79 -14.36 3.75 17.02
N SER A 80 -15.59 3.25 16.93
CA SER A 80 -16.03 2.05 17.65
C SER A 80 -17.25 1.43 16.98
N VAL A 81 -17.27 0.10 16.93
CA VAL A 81 -18.43 -0.71 16.53
C VAL A 81 -18.67 -1.74 17.61
N LYS A 82 -19.83 -1.70 18.26
CA LYS A 82 -20.17 -2.60 19.38
C LYS A 82 -21.55 -3.20 19.19
N LYS A 83 -21.71 -4.44 19.63
CA LYS A 83 -23.05 -5.06 19.74
C LYS A 83 -23.87 -4.26 20.74
N ARG A 84 -25.14 -3.99 20.43
CA ARG A 84 -26.05 -3.39 21.41
C ARG A 84 -26.33 -4.37 22.56
N PRO A 85 -26.78 -3.88 23.74
CA PRO A 85 -27.15 -4.75 24.86
C PRO A 85 -28.22 -5.80 24.50
N ASP A 86 -29.14 -5.47 23.58
CA ASP A 86 -30.23 -6.33 23.11
C ASP A 86 -29.86 -7.12 21.84
N PHE A 87 -28.58 -7.19 21.46
CA PHE A 87 -28.13 -7.80 20.19
C PHE A 87 -28.64 -9.22 19.96
N SER A 88 -28.81 -10.02 21.02
CA SER A 88 -29.34 -11.39 20.89
C SER A 88 -30.76 -11.43 20.32
N ALA A 89 -31.53 -10.36 20.49
CA ALA A 89 -32.86 -10.20 19.92
C ALA A 89 -32.87 -9.28 18.69
N SER A 90 -32.12 -8.16 18.73
CA SER A 90 -32.15 -7.12 17.69
C SER A 90 -31.17 -7.35 16.54
N GLY A 91 -30.02 -7.99 16.80
CA GLY A 91 -28.91 -8.08 15.85
C GLY A 91 -28.19 -6.74 15.57
N GLN A 92 -28.54 -5.67 16.29
CA GLN A 92 -28.12 -4.31 15.97
C GLN A 92 -26.79 -3.89 16.57
N TRP A 93 -26.07 -3.04 15.85
CA TRP A 93 -24.78 -2.48 16.24
C TRP A 93 -24.90 -1.02 16.62
N GLU A 94 -24.19 -0.63 17.66
CA GLU A 94 -23.89 0.76 17.99
C GLU A 94 -22.58 1.16 17.29
N VAL A 95 -22.63 2.22 16.48
CA VAL A 95 -21.47 2.74 15.76
C VAL A 95 -21.19 4.16 16.24
N VAL A 96 -19.98 4.36 16.75
CA VAL A 96 -19.49 5.69 17.18
C VAL A 96 -18.62 6.25 16.08
N THR A 97 -18.97 7.44 15.59
CA THR A 97 -18.21 8.17 14.58
C THR A 97 -17.73 9.51 15.09
N GLU A 98 -16.67 10.05 14.51
CA GLU A 98 -16.14 11.38 14.81
C GLU A 98 -15.92 12.18 13.52
N CYS A 99 -16.49 13.39 13.45
CA CYS A 99 -16.34 14.31 12.33
C CYS A 99 -16.08 15.73 12.87
N GLY A 100 -14.94 16.32 12.49
CA GLY A 100 -14.57 17.66 12.97
C GLY A 100 -14.49 17.78 14.50
N GLY A 101 -14.03 16.71 15.18
CA GLY A 101 -13.94 16.63 16.64
C GLY A 101 -15.27 16.39 17.36
N LYS A 102 -16.38 16.24 16.64
CA LYS A 102 -17.69 15.93 17.22
C LYS A 102 -17.98 14.46 17.08
N ARG A 103 -18.35 13.81 18.20
CA ARG A 103 -18.75 12.41 18.22
C ARG A 103 -20.25 12.25 18.04
N GLN A 104 -20.63 11.26 17.24
CA GLN A 104 -22.01 10.84 17.03
C GLN A 104 -22.12 9.34 17.27
N VAL A 105 -23.26 8.92 17.82
CA VAL A 105 -23.60 7.51 18.02
C VAL A 105 -24.86 7.23 17.22
N ASP A 106 -24.80 6.25 16.34
CA ASP A 106 -25.93 5.79 15.53
C ASP A 106 -26.09 4.27 15.67
N VAL A 107 -27.31 3.77 15.44
CA VAL A 107 -27.63 2.34 15.50
C VAL A 107 -27.88 1.82 14.09
N PHE A 108 -27.29 0.67 13.76
CA PHE A 108 -27.42 0.02 12.46
C PHE A 108 -27.80 -1.45 12.59
N ASP A 109 -28.62 -1.95 11.67
CA ASP A 109 -29.02 -3.37 11.63
C ASP A 109 -27.89 -4.29 11.16
N GLY A 110 -26.87 -3.75 10.49
CA GLY A 110 -25.72 -4.49 10.02
C GLY A 110 -24.52 -3.57 9.77
N VAL A 111 -23.32 -4.15 9.77
CA VAL A 111 -22.06 -3.44 9.53
C VAL A 111 -21.20 -4.23 8.56
N LEU A 112 -20.78 -3.57 7.48
CA LEU A 112 -19.78 -4.07 6.54
C LEU A 112 -18.46 -3.32 6.77
N VAL A 113 -17.39 -4.07 7.05
CA VAL A 113 -16.07 -3.48 7.34
C VAL A 113 -15.21 -3.51 6.07
N CYS A 114 -14.87 -2.32 5.57
CA CYS A 114 -14.15 -2.13 4.30
C CYS A 114 -12.85 -1.30 4.46
N THR A 115 -12.14 -1.47 5.58
CA THR A 115 -10.97 -0.64 5.95
C THR A 115 -9.69 -0.98 5.18
N GLY A 116 -9.65 -2.11 4.46
CA GLY A 116 -8.43 -2.63 3.83
C GLY A 116 -7.43 -3.20 4.85
N HIS A 117 -6.28 -3.66 4.36
CA HIS A 117 -5.24 -4.33 5.17
C HIS A 117 -3.80 -3.95 4.80
N HIS A 118 -3.58 -3.02 3.87
CA HIS A 118 -2.26 -2.52 3.45
C HIS A 118 -1.93 -1.14 4.06
N THR A 119 -2.44 -0.88 5.26
CA THR A 119 -2.30 0.41 5.95
C THR A 119 -1.15 0.39 6.96
N ASP A 120 -1.13 -0.62 7.82
CA ASP A 120 -0.18 -0.73 8.93
C ASP A 120 1.13 -1.34 8.43
N ALA A 121 2.22 -0.59 8.55
CA ALA A 121 3.53 -1.04 8.12
C ALA A 121 4.10 -2.11 9.06
N HIS A 122 4.49 -3.26 8.51
CA HIS A 122 5.24 -4.27 9.25
C HIS A 122 6.75 -4.00 9.13
N LEU A 123 7.34 -3.37 10.15
CA LEU A 123 8.76 -3.04 10.20
C LEU A 123 9.47 -3.79 11.34
N PRO A 124 9.91 -5.04 11.13
CA PRO A 124 10.45 -5.90 12.19
C PRO A 124 11.93 -5.58 12.49
N LEU A 125 12.21 -4.41 13.10
CA LEU A 125 13.57 -3.95 13.39
C LEU A 125 14.37 -4.92 14.27
N ASP A 126 13.70 -5.63 15.19
CA ASP A 126 14.33 -6.63 16.07
C ASP A 126 14.95 -7.81 15.30
N SER A 127 14.54 -8.03 14.04
CA SER A 127 15.11 -9.05 13.15
C SER A 127 16.42 -8.60 12.48
N PHE A 128 16.89 -7.38 12.72
CA PHE A 128 18.10 -6.82 12.12
C PHE A 128 19.09 -6.38 13.20
N PRO A 129 19.85 -7.32 13.81
CA PRO A 129 20.85 -6.97 14.81
C PRO A 129 21.85 -5.93 14.30
N GLY A 130 22.02 -4.82 15.03
CA GLY A 130 22.93 -3.74 14.64
C GLY A 130 22.28 -2.62 13.82
N ILE A 131 20.97 -2.70 13.51
CA ILE A 131 20.26 -1.63 12.79
C ILE A 131 20.31 -0.29 13.55
N GLU A 132 20.36 -0.33 14.89
CA GLU A 132 20.50 0.84 15.74
C GLU A 132 21.83 1.58 15.55
N LYS A 133 22.86 0.91 15.02
CA LYS A 133 24.18 1.49 14.72
C LYS A 133 24.25 2.04 13.30
N PHE A 134 23.26 1.75 12.45
CA PHE A 134 23.23 2.22 11.07
C PHE A 134 23.00 3.73 11.03
N LYS A 135 23.96 4.46 10.46
CA LYS A 135 23.91 5.94 10.37
C LYS A 135 23.17 6.46 9.14
N GLY A 136 22.70 5.58 8.25
CA GLY A 136 21.95 5.96 7.06
C GLY A 136 20.44 6.06 7.32
N LYS A 137 19.70 6.58 6.34
CA LYS A 137 18.22 6.63 6.38
C LYS A 137 17.66 5.24 6.05
N TYR A 138 16.69 4.79 6.84
CA TYR A 138 15.88 3.60 6.58
C TYR A 138 14.42 3.90 6.90
N PHE A 139 13.50 3.28 6.18
CA PHE A 139 12.04 3.46 6.31
C PHE A 139 11.32 2.31 5.59
N HIS A 140 10.01 2.13 5.82
CA HIS A 140 9.21 1.08 5.18
C HIS A 140 8.76 1.51 3.78
N SER A 141 8.44 0.57 2.87
CA SER A 141 7.96 0.91 1.51
C SER A 141 6.76 1.86 1.49
N ARG A 142 5.94 1.82 2.55
CA ARG A 142 4.82 2.74 2.82
C ARG A 142 5.20 4.22 2.70
N ASP A 143 6.43 4.57 3.06
CA ASP A 143 6.93 5.97 3.06
C ASP A 143 7.71 6.31 1.78
N TYR A 144 7.92 5.36 0.87
CA TYR A 144 8.51 5.63 -0.45
C TYR A 144 7.50 6.35 -1.36
N LYS A 145 7.97 7.31 -2.16
CA LYS A 145 7.13 8.07 -3.10
C LYS A 145 7.69 8.21 -4.50
N ASN A 146 8.99 8.44 -4.62
CA ASN A 146 9.69 8.67 -5.88
C ASN A 146 11.20 8.41 -5.71
N PRO A 147 11.97 8.29 -6.80
CA PRO A 147 13.37 7.88 -6.73
C PRO A 147 14.36 9.05 -6.56
N ILE A 148 13.87 10.30 -6.47
CA ILE A 148 14.72 11.51 -6.55
C ILE A 148 15.74 11.54 -5.41
N GLU A 149 15.33 11.22 -4.18
CA GLU A 149 16.19 11.20 -3.00
C GLU A 149 17.31 10.15 -3.07
N PHE A 150 17.25 9.20 -4.00
CA PHE A 150 18.20 8.09 -4.11
C PHE A 150 19.27 8.31 -5.18
N THR A 151 19.20 9.42 -5.91
CA THR A 151 20.15 9.75 -6.99
C THR A 151 21.60 9.69 -6.50
N GLY A 152 22.43 8.88 -7.16
CA GLY A 152 23.84 8.67 -6.82
C GLY A 152 24.10 7.94 -5.49
N LYS A 153 23.06 7.49 -4.76
CA LYS A 153 23.20 6.78 -3.48
C LYS A 153 23.38 5.27 -3.69
N ARG A 154 23.80 4.60 -2.61
CA ARG A 154 23.78 3.12 -2.53
C ARG A 154 22.58 2.73 -1.70
N VAL A 155 21.71 1.90 -2.27
CA VAL A 155 20.42 1.54 -1.67
C VAL A 155 20.33 0.03 -1.51
N ILE A 156 19.83 -0.41 -0.36
CA ILE A 156 19.46 -1.79 -0.12
C ILE A 156 17.94 -1.83 0.07
N VAL A 157 17.26 -2.66 -0.72
CA VAL A 157 15.85 -2.97 -0.57
C VAL A 157 15.71 -4.32 0.14
N ILE A 158 14.93 -4.37 1.21
CA ILE A 158 14.69 -5.58 2.00
C ILE A 158 13.31 -6.15 1.66
N GLY A 159 13.28 -7.40 1.19
CA GLY A 159 12.08 -8.07 0.71
C GLY A 159 11.95 -8.07 -0.82
N ILE A 160 11.33 -9.13 -1.36
CA ILE A 160 11.07 -9.31 -2.80
C ILE A 160 9.57 -9.50 -3.08
N GLY A 161 8.73 -8.81 -2.30
CA GLY A 161 7.32 -8.61 -2.67
C GLY A 161 7.21 -7.66 -3.87
N ASN A 162 5.99 -7.41 -4.35
CA ASN A 162 5.75 -6.51 -5.49
C ASN A 162 6.33 -5.11 -5.21
N SER A 163 6.08 -4.56 -4.02
CA SER A 163 6.71 -3.31 -3.60
C SER A 163 8.24 -3.37 -3.63
N GLY A 164 8.85 -4.45 -3.14
CA GLY A 164 10.31 -4.58 -3.13
C GLY A 164 10.92 -4.63 -4.55
N GLY A 165 10.26 -5.34 -5.47
CA GLY A 165 10.66 -5.41 -6.88
C GLY A 165 10.56 -4.05 -7.57
N ASP A 166 9.40 -3.41 -7.47
CA ASP A 166 9.13 -2.12 -8.12
C ASP A 166 10.08 -1.03 -7.62
N LEU A 167 10.23 -0.88 -6.30
CA LEU A 167 11.15 0.10 -5.72
C LEU A 167 12.59 -0.16 -6.16
N ALA A 168 13.04 -1.42 -6.17
CA ALA A 168 14.40 -1.73 -6.57
C ALA A 168 14.68 -1.36 -8.03
N VAL A 169 13.74 -1.69 -8.94
CA VAL A 169 13.84 -1.33 -10.36
C VAL A 169 13.79 0.18 -10.53
N GLU A 170 12.82 0.86 -9.92
CA GLU A 170 12.65 2.31 -10.06
C GLU A 170 13.87 3.09 -9.55
N ILE A 171 14.36 2.75 -8.35
CA ILE A 171 15.52 3.39 -7.74
C ILE A 171 16.79 3.12 -8.55
N SER A 172 16.90 1.96 -9.22
CA SER A 172 18.10 1.61 -10.01
C SER A 172 18.36 2.56 -11.19
N HIS A 173 17.35 3.29 -11.66
CA HIS A 173 17.50 4.28 -12.72
C HIS A 173 18.31 5.52 -12.30
N THR A 174 18.36 5.84 -11.00
CA THR A 174 19.02 7.06 -10.50
C THR A 174 20.11 6.78 -9.47
N ALA A 175 20.02 5.67 -8.73
CA ALA A 175 20.99 5.29 -7.72
C ALA A 175 22.33 4.82 -8.31
N LYS A 176 23.41 4.98 -7.54
CA LYS A 176 24.73 4.44 -7.89
C LYS A 176 24.75 2.91 -7.85
N GLN A 177 24.03 2.31 -6.90
CA GLN A 177 23.92 0.87 -6.74
C GLN A 177 22.64 0.52 -5.98
N VAL A 178 21.94 -0.53 -6.43
CA VAL A 178 20.79 -1.11 -5.73
C VAL A 178 21.05 -2.59 -5.49
N CYS A 179 20.85 -3.04 -4.25
CA CYS A 179 20.89 -4.46 -3.88
C CYS A 179 19.54 -4.85 -3.28
N ILE A 180 19.05 -6.06 -3.60
CA ILE A 180 17.85 -6.63 -3.01
C ILE A 180 18.27 -7.75 -2.06
N LYS A 181 17.82 -7.67 -0.80
CA LYS A 181 17.97 -8.76 0.17
C LYS A 181 16.62 -9.41 0.40
N ASN A 182 16.51 -10.68 0.05
CA ASN A 182 15.45 -11.56 0.53
C ASN A 182 15.99 -12.45 1.68
N ARG A 183 15.11 -13.00 2.52
CA ARG A 183 15.49 -13.86 3.66
C ARG A 183 16.38 -15.02 3.21
N SER A 184 16.14 -15.57 2.02
CA SER A 184 16.85 -16.73 1.48
C SER A 184 17.93 -16.41 0.44
N THR A 185 18.01 -15.19 -0.10
CA THR A 185 18.91 -14.87 -1.23
C THR A 185 19.24 -13.37 -1.30
N LEU A 186 20.49 -13.04 -1.64
CA LEU A 186 20.91 -11.69 -2.02
C LEU A 186 20.95 -11.60 -3.55
N LEU A 187 20.19 -10.67 -4.15
CA LEU A 187 20.21 -10.40 -5.58
C LEU A 187 20.81 -9.00 -5.84
N HIS A 188 21.69 -8.91 -6.85
CA HIS A 188 22.31 -7.66 -7.27
C HIS A 188 21.75 -7.25 -8.63
N SER A 189 21.15 -6.07 -8.72
CA SER A 189 20.75 -5.45 -9.98
C SER A 189 21.82 -4.44 -10.39
N TYR A 190 22.56 -4.73 -11.48
CA TYR A 190 23.50 -3.78 -12.08
C TYR A 190 22.87 -3.18 -13.35
N PRO A 191 22.87 -1.85 -13.53
CA PRO A 191 22.62 -1.28 -14.84
C PRO A 191 23.76 -1.66 -15.80
N GLY A 192 23.50 -2.57 -16.74
CA GLY A 192 24.26 -2.66 -18.00
C GLY A 192 25.45 -3.63 -18.16
N SER A 193 25.68 -4.69 -17.37
CA SER A 193 26.62 -5.77 -17.78
C SER A 193 26.59 -7.06 -16.94
N ARG A 194 27.06 -8.16 -17.58
CA ARG A 194 27.03 -9.59 -17.18
C ARG A 194 27.64 -9.91 -15.81
N PRO A 195 27.22 -11.02 -15.15
CA PRO A 195 27.60 -11.30 -13.76
C PRO A 195 29.06 -11.77 -13.64
N SER A 196 29.84 -11.10 -12.78
CA SER A 196 31.18 -11.52 -12.37
C SER A 196 31.23 -12.03 -10.92
N LYS A 197 31.67 -13.28 -10.81
CA LYS A 197 32.37 -14.07 -9.77
C LYS A 197 32.52 -13.64 -8.28
N ALA A 198 31.79 -12.69 -7.71
CA ALA A 198 31.86 -12.40 -6.27
C ALA A 198 30.71 -13.08 -5.51
N TYR A 199 30.84 -14.39 -5.24
CA TYR A 199 29.74 -15.24 -4.76
C TYR A 199 30.02 -16.07 -3.48
N ARG A 200 30.98 -15.73 -2.62
CA ARG A 200 31.38 -16.68 -1.54
C ARG A 200 31.26 -16.31 -0.07
N ASP A 201 31.03 -15.07 0.36
CA ASP A 201 31.25 -14.77 1.79
C ASP A 201 30.02 -14.37 2.62
N LEU A 202 28.80 -14.74 2.25
CA LEU A 202 27.63 -14.55 3.14
C LEU A 202 26.64 -15.73 3.09
N HIS A 203 27.04 -16.85 3.68
CA HIS A 203 26.13 -17.92 4.08
C HIS A 203 26.47 -18.38 5.50
N MET A 204 25.79 -17.80 6.50
CA MET A 204 25.51 -18.46 7.78
C MET A 204 24.25 -17.83 8.40
N ALA A 205 23.12 -18.52 8.33
CA ALA A 205 22.08 -18.59 9.36
C ALA A 205 20.93 -19.52 8.91
N HIS A 206 20.51 -20.39 9.82
CA HIS A 206 19.69 -21.60 9.65
C HIS A 206 18.20 -21.39 9.31
N PRO A 207 17.50 -22.43 8.78
CA PRO A 207 16.11 -22.36 8.37
C PRO A 207 15.15 -22.70 9.54
N GLY A 208 14.08 -21.93 9.65
CA GLY A 208 12.96 -22.27 10.51
C GLY A 208 12.13 -21.05 10.86
N GLN A 209 11.12 -20.75 10.04
CA GLN A 209 9.78 -20.35 10.50
C GLN A 209 8.84 -20.08 9.30
N GLN A 210 7.59 -20.50 9.48
CA GLN A 210 6.53 -20.60 8.49
C GLN A 210 6.22 -19.27 7.77
N GLN A 211 5.88 -19.40 6.49
CA GLN A 211 5.42 -18.33 5.63
C GLN A 211 4.05 -17.81 6.12
N THR A 212 3.98 -16.53 6.47
CA THR A 212 2.75 -15.76 6.37
C THR A 212 2.88 -14.86 5.14
N HIS A 213 2.04 -15.11 4.14
CA HIS A 213 1.90 -14.25 2.97
C HIS A 213 1.22 -12.95 3.39
N GLY A 214 2.01 -11.96 3.77
CA GLY A 214 1.62 -10.57 3.78
C GLY A 214 2.18 -9.89 2.54
N THR A 215 1.36 -9.74 1.51
CA THR A 215 1.68 -8.88 0.37
C THR A 215 1.66 -7.42 0.82
N CYS A 216 2.75 -6.72 0.53
CA CYS A 216 2.81 -5.28 0.30
C CYS A 216 3.54 -5.07 -1.02
#